data_AF-X1PKB9-F1
#
_entry.id   AF-X1PKB9-F1
#
_cell.length_a   1.000
_cell.length_b   1.000
_cell.length_c   1.000
_cell.angle_alpha   90.00
_cell.angle_beta   90.00
_cell.angle_gamma   90.00
#
_symmetry.space_group_name_H-M   'P 1'
#
loop_
_entity.id
_entity.type
_entity.pdbx_description
1 polymer ?
#
loop_
_entity_poly.entity_id
_entity_poly.type
_entity_poly.pdbx_seq_one_letter_code
_entity_poly.pdbx_strand_id
1 'polypeptide(L)'
;GENPHQFASFYKEVLVKEVNLGDAVQLGGKELSFNNLVDLGAVLEMVKDFQEPTVVFVKHTNPCGLASALTIEDAYQKAYQGDPLSAYGSIIGINRIVDSKLADLINETPFVEAVLAPNFEDEALNIWKKLYLTQSQ
;
A
#
# COMPACT_ATOMS: atom_id res chain seq x y z
N GLY A 1 -19.39 -5.07 -0.49
CA GLY A 1 -19.45 -3.62 -0.21
C GLY A 1 -18.66 -3.34 1.04
N GLU A 2 -18.93 -2.24 1.74
CA GLU A 2 -18.26 -1.91 3.01
C GLU A 2 -18.48 -3.00 4.06
N ASN A 3 -19.71 -3.53 4.12
CA ASN A 3 -20.08 -4.68 4.93
C ASN A 3 -20.46 -5.88 4.04
N PRO A 4 -20.38 -7.13 4.57
CA PRO A 4 -20.63 -8.35 3.78
C PRO A 4 -22.01 -8.43 3.12
N HIS A 5 -23.03 -7.82 3.72
CA HIS A 5 -24.41 -7.85 3.20
C HIS A 5 -24.67 -6.82 2.08
N GLN A 6 -23.70 -5.96 1.78
CA GLN A 6 -23.83 -4.90 0.77
C GLN A 6 -23.11 -5.32 -0.51
N PHE A 7 -23.75 -5.11 -1.67
CA PHE A 7 -23.08 -5.25 -2.97
C PHE A 7 -22.35 -3.97 -3.35
N ALA A 8 -21.27 -4.08 -4.12
CA ALA A 8 -20.54 -2.93 -4.65
C ALA A 8 -19.94 -3.25 -6.01
N SER A 9 -19.59 -2.21 -6.77
CA SER A 9 -18.89 -2.31 -8.04
C SER A 9 -17.91 -1.15 -8.17
N PHE A 10 -16.76 -1.40 -8.78
CA PHE A 10 -15.75 -0.39 -9.04
C PHE A 10 -15.90 0.13 -10.47
N TYR A 11 -15.89 1.45 -10.62
CA TYR A 11 -15.95 2.13 -11.91
C TYR A 11 -14.79 3.09 -12.02
N LYS A 12 -14.25 3.22 -13.24
CA LYS A 12 -13.21 4.19 -13.55
C LYS A 12 -13.70 5.18 -14.60
N GLU A 13 -13.29 6.43 -14.45
CA GLU A 13 -13.47 7.44 -15.48
C GLU A 13 -12.35 7.29 -16.53
N VAL A 14 -12.70 7.33 -17.81
CA VAL A 14 -11.76 7.05 -18.91
C VAL A 14 -11.04 8.29 -19.41
N LEU A 15 -11.50 9.49 -19.02
CA LEU A 15 -10.96 10.78 -19.49
C LEU A 15 -10.05 11.48 -18.48
N VAL A 16 -9.76 10.85 -17.34
CA VAL A 16 -8.87 11.40 -16.31
C VAL A 16 -7.41 11.17 -16.73
N LYS A 17 -6.61 12.25 -16.71
CA LYS A 17 -5.18 12.21 -17.05
C LYS A 17 -4.25 12.23 -15.83
N GLU A 18 -4.80 12.51 -14.65
CA GLU A 18 -4.04 12.51 -13.41
C GLU A 18 -3.85 11.09 -12.87
N VAL A 19 -2.83 10.91 -12.02
CA VAL A 19 -2.61 9.64 -11.33
C VAL A 19 -3.82 9.34 -10.44
N ASN A 20 -4.46 8.20 -10.70
CA ASN A 20 -5.68 7.77 -10.03
C ASN A 20 -5.68 6.25 -9.82
N LEU A 21 -6.51 5.78 -8.89
CA LEU A 21 -6.60 4.36 -8.55
C LEU A 21 -7.23 3.52 -9.67
N GLY A 22 -8.06 4.11 -10.54
CA GLY A 22 -8.71 3.43 -11.66
C GLY A 22 -7.76 2.90 -12.73
N ASP A 23 -6.55 3.45 -12.79
CA ASP A 23 -5.48 3.00 -13.69
C ASP A 23 -4.38 2.21 -12.96
N ALA A 24 -4.55 1.94 -11.67
CA ALA A 24 -3.62 1.11 -10.92
C ALA A 24 -3.68 -0.35 -11.41
N VAL A 25 -2.53 -1.03 -11.37
CA VAL A 25 -2.41 -2.44 -11.77
C VAL A 25 -2.15 -3.28 -10.54
N GLN A 26 -3.01 -4.25 -10.27
CA GLN A 26 -2.78 -5.23 -9.21
C GLN A 26 -1.77 -6.28 -9.70
N LEU A 27 -0.59 -6.32 -9.08
CA LEU A 27 0.51 -7.20 -9.46
C LEU A 27 0.50 -8.57 -8.74
N GLY A 28 -0.32 -8.72 -7.71
CA GLY A 28 -0.44 -9.94 -6.91
C GLY A 28 -1.44 -9.82 -5.77
N GLY A 29 -1.54 -10.88 -4.96
CA GLY A 29 -2.44 -10.94 -3.80
C GLY A 29 -3.86 -11.39 -4.15
N LYS A 30 -4.73 -11.38 -3.12
CA LYS A 30 -6.16 -11.68 -3.24
C LYS A 30 -6.91 -10.54 -3.94
N GLU A 31 -8.12 -10.81 -4.42
CA GLU A 31 -9.01 -9.77 -4.95
C GLU A 31 -9.25 -8.65 -3.90
N LEU A 32 -9.21 -7.40 -4.35
CA LEU A 32 -9.40 -6.24 -3.48
C LEU A 32 -10.86 -6.09 -3.05
N SER A 33 -11.08 -5.90 -1.75
CA SER A 33 -12.41 -5.57 -1.22
C SER A 33 -12.78 -4.09 -1.46
N PHE A 34 -14.05 -3.74 -1.26
CA PHE A 34 -14.50 -2.35 -1.27
C PHE A 34 -13.70 -1.47 -0.31
N ASN A 35 -13.47 -1.94 0.92
CA ASN A 35 -12.71 -1.19 1.93
C ASN A 35 -11.24 -1.07 1.52
N ASN A 36 -10.66 -2.08 0.88
CA ASN A 36 -9.30 -1.96 0.36
C ASN A 36 -9.22 -0.85 -0.70
N LEU A 37 -10.19 -0.76 -1.61
CA LEU A 37 -10.21 0.29 -2.64
C LEU A 37 -10.38 1.69 -2.03
N VAL A 38 -11.24 1.83 -1.01
CA VAL A 38 -11.41 3.10 -0.29
C VAL A 38 -10.12 3.52 0.40
N ASP A 39 -9.46 2.61 1.12
CA ASP A 39 -8.20 2.90 1.83
C ASP A 39 -7.06 3.16 0.83
N LEU A 40 -6.96 2.41 -0.28
CA LEU A 40 -6.00 2.67 -1.36
C LEU A 40 -6.18 4.05 -1.98
N GLY A 41 -7.44 4.50 -2.16
CA GLY A 41 -7.74 5.85 -2.63
C GLY A 41 -7.25 6.92 -1.66
N ALA A 42 -7.53 6.76 -0.37
CA ALA A 42 -7.06 7.68 0.67
C ALA A 42 -5.52 7.74 0.73
N VAL A 43 -4.88 6.58 0.69
CA VAL A 43 -3.42 6.44 0.66
C VAL A 43 -2.82 7.16 -0.54
N LEU A 44 -3.36 6.94 -1.75
CA LEU A 44 -2.86 7.53 -2.98
C LEU A 44 -2.85 9.06 -2.89
N GLU A 45 -3.95 9.67 -2.46
CA GLU A 45 -4.05 11.12 -2.34
C GLU A 45 -3.09 11.65 -1.26
N MET A 46 -2.93 10.95 -0.14
CA MET A 46 -1.97 11.36 0.91
C MET A 46 -0.52 11.35 0.41
N VAL A 47 -0.07 10.28 -0.27
CA VAL A 47 1.34 10.21 -0.68
C VAL A 47 1.68 11.08 -1.89
N LYS A 48 0.69 11.44 -2.71
CA LYS A 48 0.85 12.33 -3.87
C LYS A 48 1.23 13.77 -3.46
N ASP A 49 0.88 14.19 -2.25
CA ASP A 49 1.15 15.55 -1.76
C ASP A 49 2.63 15.80 -1.42
N PHE A 50 3.46 14.75 -1.35
CA PHE A 50 4.85 14.84 -0.90
C PHE A 50 5.84 14.64 -2.04
N GLN A 51 6.84 15.54 -2.12
CA GLN A 51 7.93 15.42 -3.08
C GLN A 51 9.07 14.56 -2.54
N GLU A 52 9.32 14.59 -1.23
CA GLU A 52 10.35 13.84 -0.52
C GLU A 52 9.99 12.34 -0.46
N PRO A 53 10.96 11.41 -0.31
CA PRO A 53 10.68 10.01 -0.02
C PRO A 53 9.74 9.89 1.19
N THR A 54 8.54 9.38 0.97
CA THR A 54 7.44 9.41 1.94
C THR A 54 6.69 8.09 1.94
N VAL A 55 6.36 7.63 3.15
CA VAL A 55 5.54 6.45 3.42
C VAL A 55 4.38 6.83 4.32
N VAL A 56 3.21 6.28 4.04
CA VAL A 56 2.02 6.36 4.91
C VAL A 56 1.47 4.97 5.18
N PHE A 57 1.02 4.73 6.40
CA PHE A 57 0.20 3.59 6.81
C PHE A 57 -1.19 4.11 7.10
N VAL A 58 -2.21 3.56 6.44
CA VAL A 58 -3.62 3.97 6.58
C VAL A 58 -4.45 2.77 6.99
N LYS A 59 -5.39 3.00 7.91
CA LYS A 59 -6.40 2.02 8.30
C LYS A 59 -7.75 2.72 8.41
N HIS A 60 -8.73 2.25 7.64
CA HIS A 60 -10.08 2.84 7.62
C HIS A 60 -10.05 4.34 7.28
N THR A 61 -9.30 4.72 6.25
CA THR A 61 -9.05 6.09 5.77
C THR A 61 -8.29 7.01 6.74
N ASN A 62 -7.88 6.51 7.91
CA ASN A 62 -7.11 7.27 8.89
C ASN A 62 -5.62 6.91 8.83
N PRO A 63 -4.71 7.89 8.72
CA PRO A 63 -3.28 7.61 8.79
C PRO A 63 -2.90 7.24 10.23
N CYS A 64 -2.33 6.05 10.42
CA CYS A 64 -1.74 5.62 11.70
C CYS A 64 -0.22 5.85 11.75
N GLY A 65 0.41 6.10 10.59
CA GLY A 65 1.81 6.48 10.50
C GLY A 65 2.07 7.21 9.19
N LEU A 66 2.82 8.31 9.23
CA LEU A 66 3.23 9.06 8.05
C LEU A 66 4.61 9.67 8.33
N ALA A 67 5.56 9.45 7.43
CA ALA A 67 6.87 10.07 7.55
C ALA A 67 7.50 10.30 6.18
N SER A 68 8.23 11.41 6.10
CA SER A 68 9.17 11.71 5.02
C SER A 68 10.59 11.67 5.56
N ALA A 69 11.56 11.24 4.75
CA ALA A 69 12.97 11.18 5.12
C ALA A 69 13.88 11.35 3.90
N LEU A 70 15.20 11.24 4.11
CA LEU A 70 16.18 11.33 3.03
C LEU A 70 16.20 10.08 2.15
N THR A 71 15.90 8.91 2.73
CA THR A 71 15.77 7.62 2.02
C THR A 71 14.38 7.06 2.25
N ILE A 72 13.91 6.18 1.35
CA ILE A 72 12.56 5.64 1.46
C ILE A 72 12.47 4.62 2.61
N GLU A 73 13.58 3.95 2.93
CA GLU A 73 13.69 2.99 4.03
C GLU A 73 13.62 3.68 5.38
N ASP A 74 14.30 4.83 5.53
CA ASP A 74 14.18 5.64 6.75
C ASP A 74 12.76 6.19 6.91
N ALA A 75 12.12 6.60 5.82
CA ALA A 75 10.73 7.04 5.83
C ALA A 75 9.79 5.89 6.24
N TYR A 76 10.01 4.69 5.70
CA TYR A 76 9.26 3.49 6.04
C TYR A 76 9.33 3.17 7.53
N GLN A 77 10.54 3.08 8.09
CA GLN A 77 10.74 2.77 9.50
C GLN A 77 10.11 3.82 10.42
N LYS A 78 10.27 5.10 10.11
CA LYS A 78 9.65 6.20 10.89
C LYS A 78 8.13 6.18 10.80
N ALA A 79 7.56 5.92 9.62
CA ALA A 79 6.12 5.84 9.45
C ALA A 79 5.55 4.65 10.24
N TYR A 80 6.19 3.48 10.18
CA TYR A 80 5.79 2.31 10.97
C TYR A 80 5.84 2.57 12.49
N GLN A 81 6.86 3.30 12.96
CA GLN A 81 6.99 3.70 14.36
C GLN A 81 5.93 4.69 14.86
N GLY A 82 5.11 5.28 13.98
CA GLY A 82 4.02 6.17 14.37
C GLY A 82 3.00 5.48 15.26
N ASP A 83 2.48 4.34 14.80
CA ASP A 83 1.61 3.45 15.58
C ASP A 83 1.70 2.01 15.04
N PRO A 84 2.67 1.21 15.52
CA PRO A 84 2.84 -0.18 15.09
C PRO A 84 1.63 -1.08 15.34
N LEU A 85 0.83 -0.78 16.36
CA LEU A 85 -0.36 -1.57 16.70
C LEU A 85 -1.45 -1.35 15.64
N SER A 86 -1.70 -0.10 15.26
CA SER A 86 -2.66 0.23 14.21
C SER A 86 -2.16 -0.09 12.80
N ALA A 87 -0.85 -0.16 12.58
CA ALA A 87 -0.25 -0.58 11.32
C ALA A 87 -0.58 -2.04 10.95
N TYR A 88 -0.94 -2.88 11.93
CA TYR A 88 -1.42 -4.23 11.66
C TYR A 88 -2.73 -4.23 10.85
N GLY A 89 -2.70 -4.85 9.67
CA GLY A 89 -3.81 -4.91 8.72
C GLY A 89 -4.10 -3.57 8.04
N SER A 90 -3.12 -2.67 7.99
CA SER A 90 -3.22 -1.40 7.27
C SER A 90 -2.91 -1.55 5.78
N ILE A 91 -3.11 -0.48 5.03
CA ILE A 91 -2.61 -0.30 3.67
C ILE A 91 -1.44 0.68 3.70
N ILE A 92 -0.37 0.34 2.98
CA ILE A 92 0.83 1.17 2.90
C ILE A 92 0.83 1.93 1.57
N GLY A 93 1.09 3.24 1.62
CA GLY A 93 1.44 4.05 0.45
C GLY A 93 2.89 4.46 0.48
N ILE A 94 3.54 4.39 -0.69
CA ILE A 94 4.96 4.68 -0.87
C ILE A 94 5.08 5.54 -2.13
N ASN A 95 5.71 6.71 -2.08
CA ASN A 95 5.86 7.58 -3.25
C ASN A 95 7.16 7.33 -4.04
N ARG A 96 7.77 6.15 -3.90
CA ARG A 96 8.99 5.70 -4.57
C ARG A 96 8.83 4.25 -5.04
N ILE A 97 9.69 3.85 -5.97
CA ILE A 97 9.77 2.47 -6.44
C ILE A 97 10.15 1.57 -5.26
N VAL A 98 9.50 0.42 -5.15
CA VAL A 98 9.84 -0.60 -4.15
C VAL A 98 10.88 -1.54 -4.73
N ASP A 99 12.10 -1.43 -4.21
CA ASP A 99 13.22 -2.33 -4.50
C ASP A 99 13.22 -3.54 -3.53
N SER A 100 14.18 -4.44 -3.72
CA SER A 100 14.33 -5.62 -2.85
C SER A 100 14.54 -5.28 -1.38
N LYS A 101 15.30 -4.22 -1.07
CA LYS A 101 15.60 -3.81 0.30
C LYS A 101 14.36 -3.27 1.01
N LEU A 102 13.56 -2.45 0.34
CA LEU A 102 12.31 -1.96 0.89
C LEU A 102 11.27 -3.09 0.99
N ALA A 103 11.25 -4.03 0.05
CA ALA A 103 10.38 -5.21 0.13
C ALA A 103 10.69 -6.11 1.34
N ASP A 104 11.96 -6.28 1.68
CA ASP A 104 12.39 -7.00 2.89
C ASP A 104 11.92 -6.28 4.16
N LEU A 105 12.08 -4.95 4.24
CA LEU A 105 11.53 -4.16 5.36
C LEU A 105 10.01 -4.28 5.48
N ILE A 106 9.30 -4.32 4.35
CA ILE A 106 7.85 -4.53 4.34
C ILE A 106 7.48 -5.90 4.91
N ASN A 107 8.26 -6.94 4.63
CA ASN A 107 8.03 -8.28 5.18
C ASN A 107 8.26 -8.38 6.69
N GLU A 108 9.09 -7.51 7.27
CA GLU A 108 9.26 -7.44 8.72
C GLU A 108 8.01 -6.89 9.42
N THR A 109 7.11 -6.23 8.67
CA THR A 109 5.82 -5.76 9.20
C THR A 109 4.86 -6.94 9.32
N PRO A 110 4.26 -7.20 10.51
CA PRO A 110 3.57 -8.46 10.78
C PRO A 110 2.44 -8.82 9.80
N PHE A 111 1.62 -7.83 9.41
CA PHE A 111 0.54 -8.03 8.43
C PHE A 111 0.08 -6.69 7.88
N VAL A 112 -0.06 -6.59 6.56
CA VAL A 112 -0.65 -5.48 5.83
C VAL A 112 -1.61 -6.04 4.77
N GLU A 113 -2.68 -5.31 4.47
CA GLU A 113 -3.69 -5.74 3.50
C GLU A 113 -3.24 -5.46 2.05
N ALA A 114 -2.54 -4.35 1.82
CA ALA A 114 -2.04 -3.97 0.50
C ALA A 114 -0.88 -2.96 0.59
N VAL A 115 -0.11 -2.88 -0.49
CA VAL A 115 0.95 -1.88 -0.69
C VAL A 115 0.70 -1.19 -2.03
N LEU A 116 0.71 0.15 -2.04
CA LEU A 116 0.59 0.99 -3.21
C LEU A 116 1.87 1.77 -3.43
N ALA A 117 2.43 1.68 -4.65
CA ALA A 117 3.63 2.40 -5.05
C ALA A 117 3.60 2.70 -6.56
N PRO A 118 4.40 3.67 -7.05
CA PRO A 118 4.54 3.95 -8.48
C PRO A 118 5.01 2.74 -9.30
N ASN A 119 5.87 1.89 -8.73
CA ASN A 119 6.33 0.65 -9.36
C ASN A 119 6.99 -0.28 -8.32
N PHE A 120 7.21 -1.53 -8.72
CA PHE A 120 7.91 -2.55 -7.96
C PHE A 120 8.97 -3.19 -8.86
N GLU A 121 10.17 -3.41 -8.34
CA GLU A 121 11.20 -4.18 -9.04
C GLU A 121 10.86 -5.67 -9.06
N ASP A 122 11.38 -6.41 -10.04
CA ASP A 122 11.12 -7.85 -10.16
C ASP A 122 11.63 -8.62 -8.95
N GLU A 123 12.78 -8.23 -8.39
CA GLU A 123 13.35 -8.78 -7.16
C GLU A 123 12.41 -8.60 -5.96
N ALA A 124 11.81 -7.41 -5.81
CA ALA A 124 10.83 -7.12 -4.77
C ALA A 124 9.58 -8.02 -4.90
N LEU A 125 9.04 -8.15 -6.12
CA LEU A 125 7.89 -9.02 -6.36
C LEU A 125 8.21 -10.50 -6.13
N ASN A 126 9.44 -10.93 -6.46
CA ASN A 126 9.88 -12.31 -6.25
C ASN A 126 10.01 -12.68 -4.76
N ILE A 127 10.38 -11.72 -3.92
CA ILE A 127 10.38 -11.87 -2.46
C ILE A 127 8.95 -12.21 -1.97
N TRP A 128 7.94 -11.45 -2.40
CA TRP A 128 6.56 -11.66 -1.95
C TRP A 128 5.88 -12.90 -2.57
N LYS A 129 6.17 -13.21 -3.84
CA LYS A 129 5.64 -14.43 -4.49
C LYS A 129 6.03 -15.71 -3.75
N LYS A 130 7.26 -15.79 -3.23
CA LYS A 130 7.73 -16.94 -2.45
C LYS A 130 6.92 -17.14 -1.17
N LEU A 131 6.49 -16.06 -0.54
CA LEU A 131 5.76 -16.09 0.74
C LEU A 131 4.28 -16.45 0.57
N TYR A 132 3.63 -16.00 -0.50
CA TYR A 132 2.26 -16.44 -0.80
C TYR A 132 2.18 -17.95 -1.02
N LEU A 133 3.21 -18.57 -1.61
CA LEU A 133 3.24 -20.01 -1.83
C LEU A 133 3.46 -20.81 -0.53
N THR A 134 4.11 -20.25 0.49
CA THR A 134 4.34 -20.95 1.78
C THR A 134 3.19 -20.80 2.77
N GLN A 135 2.39 -19.73 2.68
CA GLN A 135 1.21 -19.53 3.54
C GLN A 135 -0.09 -20.15 2.99
N SER A 136 -0.07 -20.61 1.73
CA SER A 136 -1.22 -21.26 1.07
C SER A 136 -1.18 -22.79 1.14
N GLN A 137 -0.26 -23.36 1.92
CA GLN A 137 -0.16 -24.80 2.25
C GLN A 137 -0.52 -25.02 3.71
#